data_AF-A0A7S1HHS4-F1
#
_entry.id   AF-A0A7S1HHS4-F1
#
_cell.length_a   1.000
_cell.length_b   1.000
_cell.length_c   1.000
_cell.angle_alpha   90.00
_cell.angle_beta   90.00
_cell.angle_gamma   90.00
#
_symmetry.space_group_name_H-M   'P 1'
#
loop_
_entity.id
_entity.type
_entity.pdbx_description
1 polymer ?
#
loop_
_entity_poly.entity_id
_entity_poly.type
_entity_poly.pdbx_seq_one_letter_code
_entity_poly.pdbx_strand_id
1 'polypeptide(L)'
;PAGVPVHPQLLGSDVNCLAENAARLATLKPEGIDLNFGCPAKCVNRHRGGAVLLDEPELIHAIVAAVRRAVPAEVMVSAKMRLGYMDTSKTLDVARAIHAAGAQEIVVH
;
A
#
# COMPACT_ATOMS: atom_id res chain seq x y z
N PRO A 1 12.06 23.20 -6.39
CA PRO A 1 11.19 22.12 -6.91
C PRO A 1 10.51 22.56 -8.22
N ALA A 2 10.25 21.64 -9.16
CA ALA A 2 9.62 21.94 -10.45
C ALA A 2 8.08 22.09 -10.40
N GLY A 3 7.47 21.85 -9.23
CA GLY A 3 6.02 22.02 -9.00
C GLY A 3 5.14 20.81 -9.35
N VAL A 4 5.71 19.73 -9.89
CA VAL A 4 4.98 18.50 -10.17
C VAL A 4 4.74 17.71 -8.86
N PRO A 5 3.49 17.30 -8.54
CA PRO A 5 3.17 16.47 -7.39
C PRO A 5 3.91 15.13 -7.39
N VAL A 6 4.34 14.68 -6.20
CA VAL A 6 5.04 13.40 -6.02
C VAL A 6 4.46 12.66 -4.83
N HIS A 7 4.08 11.40 -5.04
CA HIS A 7 3.66 10.48 -3.98
C HIS A 7 4.78 9.46 -3.75
N PRO A 8 5.45 9.47 -2.60
CA PRO A 8 6.40 8.43 -2.26
C PRO A 8 5.67 7.11 -2.04
N GLN A 9 6.24 6.03 -2.56
CA GLN A 9 5.67 4.69 -2.47
C GLN A 9 6.43 3.86 -1.43
N LEU A 10 5.71 3.31 -0.45
CA LEU A 10 6.24 2.42 0.57
C LEU A 10 6.02 0.96 0.17
N LEU A 11 6.97 0.11 0.55
CA LEU A 11 6.96 -1.32 0.27
C LEU A 11 7.42 -2.09 1.49
N GLY A 12 6.63 -3.07 1.91
CA GLY A 12 6.87 -3.87 3.10
C GLY A 12 5.68 -4.79 3.38
N SER A 13 5.77 -5.54 4.47
CA SER A 13 4.76 -6.51 4.93
C SER A 13 4.46 -6.40 6.43
N ASP A 14 5.35 -5.77 7.19
CA ASP A 14 5.13 -5.49 8.60
C ASP A 14 4.22 -4.27 8.77
N VAL A 15 3.08 -4.49 9.41
CA VAL A 15 2.02 -3.49 9.62
C VAL A 15 2.52 -2.28 10.40
N ASN A 16 3.30 -2.51 11.46
CA ASN A 16 3.78 -1.45 12.35
C ASN A 16 4.87 -0.62 11.65
N CYS A 17 5.83 -1.28 11.02
CA CYS A 17 6.88 -0.61 10.26
C CYS A 17 6.30 0.29 9.16
N LEU A 18 5.32 -0.20 8.37
CA LEU A 18 4.71 0.61 7.32
C LEU A 18 3.95 1.81 7.89
N ALA A 19 3.19 1.61 8.97
CA ALA A 19 2.47 2.70 9.63
C ALA A 19 3.42 3.78 10.20
N GLU A 20 4.48 3.38 10.90
CA GLU A 20 5.48 4.30 11.45
C GLU A 20 6.23 5.06 10.35
N ASN A 21 6.62 4.39 9.28
CA ASN A 21 7.30 5.04 8.16
C ASN A 21 6.36 5.98 7.40
N ALA A 22 5.07 5.63 7.25
CA ALA A 22 4.08 6.52 6.65
C ALA A 22 3.83 7.77 7.52
N ALA A 23 3.75 7.61 8.85
CA ALA A 23 3.64 8.74 9.78
C ALA A 23 4.84 9.68 9.68
N ARG A 24 6.07 9.13 9.64
CA ARG A 24 7.29 9.91 9.45
C ARG A 24 7.29 10.62 8.10
N LEU A 25 6.89 9.93 7.03
CA LEU A 25 6.81 10.49 5.69
C LEU A 25 5.80 11.64 5.62
N ALA A 26 4.66 11.52 6.30
CA ALA A 26 3.64 12.56 6.35
C ALA A 26 4.15 13.88 6.98
N THR A 27 5.15 13.83 7.87
CA THR A 27 5.79 15.05 8.41
C THR A 27 6.51 15.88 7.35
N LEU A 28 6.89 15.26 6.22
CA LEU A 28 7.49 15.93 5.06
C LEU A 28 6.44 16.56 4.14
N LYS A 29 5.15 16.44 4.47
CA LYS A 29 4.01 16.98 3.71
C LYS A 29 4.02 16.59 2.23
N PRO A 30 4.09 15.29 1.90
CA PRO A 30 3.94 14.85 0.52
C PRO A 30 2.51 15.11 0.04
N GLU A 31 2.31 15.18 -1.28
CA GLU A 31 0.98 15.31 -1.88
C GLU A 31 0.11 14.07 -1.64
N GLY A 32 0.74 12.92 -1.35
CA GLY A 32 0.10 11.66 -1.02
C GLY A 32 1.12 10.58 -0.69
N ILE A 33 0.66 9.44 -0.19
CA ILE A 33 1.49 8.26 0.12
C ILE A 33 0.90 7.05 -0.59
N ASP A 34 1.73 6.27 -1.28
CA ASP A 34 1.29 5.07 -1.99
C ASP A 34 1.84 3.78 -1.34
N LEU A 35 1.06 2.69 -1.39
CA LEU A 35 1.47 1.37 -0.91
C LEU A 35 1.65 0.38 -2.06
N ASN A 36 2.83 -0.27 -2.12
CA ASN A 36 3.14 -1.23 -3.17
C ASN A 36 2.73 -2.66 -2.80
N PHE A 37 1.75 -3.19 -3.52
CA PHE A 37 1.33 -4.60 -3.54
C PHE A 37 1.55 -5.24 -4.91
N GLY A 38 2.49 -4.74 -5.72
CA GLY A 38 2.68 -5.14 -7.12
C GLY A 38 4.08 -5.59 -7.52
N CYS A 39 5.10 -5.39 -6.67
CA CYS A 39 6.49 -5.75 -6.97
C CYS A 39 6.70 -7.27 -6.90
N PRO A 40 7.20 -7.94 -7.96
CA PRO A 40 7.44 -9.39 -7.98
C PRO A 40 8.88 -9.78 -7.58
N ALA A 41 9.73 -8.83 -7.16
CA ALA A 41 11.16 -9.06 -6.98
C ALA A 41 11.46 -10.07 -5.85
N LYS A 42 12.32 -11.06 -6.13
CA LYS A 42 12.65 -12.17 -5.20
C LYS A 42 13.18 -11.71 -3.83
N CYS A 43 13.96 -10.63 -3.79
CA CYS A 43 14.48 -10.07 -2.53
C CYS A 43 13.36 -9.49 -1.65
N VAL A 44 12.29 -9.00 -2.25
CA VAL A 44 11.11 -8.47 -1.54
C VAL A 44 10.19 -9.60 -1.09
N ASN A 45 9.98 -10.61 -1.93
CA ASN A 45 9.18 -11.79 -1.59
C ASN A 45 9.78 -12.61 -0.43
N ARG A 46 11.11 -12.61 -0.26
CA ARG A 46 11.79 -13.27 0.88
C ARG A 46 11.40 -12.68 2.24
N HIS A 47 10.93 -11.43 2.26
CA HIS A 47 10.36 -10.74 3.41
C HIS A 47 8.84 -10.56 3.28
N ARG A 48 8.19 -11.32 2.40
CA ARG A 48 6.73 -11.29 2.13
C ARG A 48 6.18 -9.92 1.70
N GLY A 49 6.98 -9.04 1.10
CA GLY A 49 6.49 -7.76 0.57
C GLY A 49 6.00 -7.86 -0.88
N GLY A 50 5.25 -6.86 -1.36
CA GLY A 50 4.89 -6.74 -2.78
C GLY A 50 3.78 -7.70 -3.23
N ALA A 51 3.88 -8.23 -4.45
CA ALA A 51 2.78 -8.98 -5.09
C ALA A 51 2.40 -10.28 -4.36
N VAL A 52 3.29 -10.87 -3.58
CA VAL A 52 2.97 -12.08 -2.78
C VAL A 52 1.87 -11.82 -1.74
N LEU A 53 1.67 -10.57 -1.31
CA LEU A 53 0.60 -10.20 -0.38
C LEU A 53 -0.79 -10.28 -1.03
N LEU A 54 -0.89 -10.36 -2.35
CA LEU A 54 -2.19 -10.45 -3.05
C LEU A 54 -2.92 -11.77 -2.75
N ASP A 55 -2.23 -12.75 -2.18
CA ASP A 55 -2.84 -13.99 -1.67
C ASP A 55 -3.42 -13.82 -0.25
N GLU A 56 -3.23 -12.66 0.39
CA GLU A 56 -3.56 -12.36 1.79
C GLU A 56 -4.37 -11.05 1.94
N PRO A 57 -5.63 -10.99 1.49
CA PRO A 57 -6.47 -9.79 1.56
C PRO A 57 -6.57 -9.21 2.99
N GLU A 58 -6.63 -10.07 4.01
CA GLU A 58 -6.73 -9.66 5.42
C GLU A 58 -5.48 -8.93 5.89
N LEU A 59 -4.30 -9.37 5.46
CA LEU A 59 -3.05 -8.70 5.78
C LEU A 59 -2.93 -7.36 5.04
N ILE A 60 -3.33 -7.32 3.76
CA ILE A 60 -3.42 -6.05 3.01
C ILE A 60 -4.35 -5.07 3.73
N HIS A 61 -5.54 -5.52 4.16
CA HIS A 61 -6.45 -4.69 4.93
C HIS A 61 -5.79 -4.14 6.19
N ALA A 62 -5.12 -5.00 6.98
CA ALA A 62 -4.45 -4.59 8.21
C ALA A 62 -3.34 -3.55 7.95
N ILE A 63 -2.54 -3.74 6.90
CA ILE A 63 -1.48 -2.79 6.49
C ILE A 63 -2.09 -1.45 6.11
N VAL A 64 -3.05 -1.43 5.17
CA VAL A 64 -3.66 -0.19 4.67
C VAL A 64 -4.36 0.55 5.81
N ALA A 65 -5.08 -0.16 6.68
CA ALA A 65 -5.82 0.44 7.77
C ALA A 65 -4.89 1.04 8.83
N ALA A 66 -3.75 0.39 9.12
CA ALA A 66 -2.75 0.92 10.04
C ALA A 66 -2.07 2.17 9.46
N VAL A 67 -1.67 2.14 8.19
CA VAL A 67 -1.09 3.30 7.49
C VAL A 67 -2.09 4.45 7.47
N ARG A 68 -3.35 4.19 7.10
CA ARG A 68 -4.39 5.22 7.04
C ARG A 68 -4.62 5.89 8.40
N ARG A 69 -4.61 5.13 9.50
CA ARG A 69 -4.71 5.67 10.87
C ARG A 69 -3.49 6.48 11.31
N ALA A 70 -2.31 6.14 10.80
CA ALA A 70 -1.04 6.78 11.19
C ALA A 70 -0.77 8.10 10.44
N VAL A 71 -1.51 8.36 9.35
CA VAL A 71 -1.31 9.50 8.45
C VAL A 71 -2.45 10.52 8.61
N PRO A 72 -2.18 11.84 8.69
CA PRO A 72 -3.21 12.88 8.78
C PRO A 72 -4.30 12.74 7.71
N ALA A 73 -5.55 13.06 8.06
CA ALA A 73 -6.72 12.79 7.23
C ALA A 73 -6.65 13.47 5.85
N GLU A 74 -6.00 14.63 5.77
CA GLU A 74 -5.79 15.41 4.56
C GLU A 74 -4.75 14.82 3.60
N VAL A 75 -3.83 13.98 4.10
CA VAL A 75 -2.83 13.32 3.25
C VAL A 75 -3.45 12.08 2.65
N MET A 76 -3.56 12.02 1.32
CA MET A 76 -4.13 10.88 0.60
C MET A 76 -3.28 9.62 0.79
N VAL A 77 -3.93 8.46 0.93
CA VAL A 77 -3.28 7.14 0.91
C VAL A 77 -3.85 6.36 -0.27
N SER A 78 -2.98 5.98 -1.21
CA SER A 78 -3.32 5.13 -2.35
C SER A 78 -2.65 3.76 -2.20
N ALA A 79 -3.11 2.80 -3.00
CA ALA A 79 -2.46 1.52 -3.14
C ALA A 79 -2.30 1.14 -4.60
N LYS A 80 -1.18 0.48 -4.91
CA LYS A 80 -0.89 -0.06 -6.23
C LYS A 80 -0.79 -1.58 -6.18
N MET A 81 -1.62 -2.28 -6.95
CA MET A 81 -1.69 -3.74 -7.00
C MET A 81 -1.53 -4.30 -8.42
N ARG A 82 -1.44 -5.63 -8.53
CA ARG A 82 -1.74 -6.41 -9.75
C ARG A 82 -3.07 -7.13 -9.55
N LEU A 83 -3.59 -7.77 -10.60
CA LEU A 83 -4.77 -8.65 -10.47
C LEU A 83 -4.53 -9.85 -9.52
N GLY A 84 -3.28 -10.28 -9.38
CA GLY A 84 -2.93 -11.41 -8.52
C GLY A 84 -1.45 -11.69 -8.52
N TYR A 85 -1.03 -12.70 -7.75
CA TYR A 85 0.36 -13.16 -7.75
C TYR A 85 0.57 -14.29 -8.76
N MET A 86 0.12 -15.51 -8.41
CA MET A 86 0.08 -16.68 -9.30
C MET A 86 -1.34 -17.00 -9.77
N ASP A 87 -2.34 -16.49 -9.04
CA ASP A 87 -3.77 -16.65 -9.30
C ASP A 87 -4.45 -15.28 -9.13
N THR A 88 -5.49 -15.02 -9.93
CA THR A 88 -6.27 -13.78 -9.93
C THR A 88 -7.63 -13.92 -9.24
N SER A 89 -7.99 -15.11 -8.73
CA SER A 89 -9.28 -15.35 -8.08
C SER A 89 -9.59 -14.37 -6.94
N LYS A 90 -8.56 -13.88 -6.24
CA LYS A 90 -8.66 -12.94 -5.12
C LYS A 90 -8.64 -11.46 -5.51
N THR A 91 -8.59 -11.12 -6.81
CA THR A 91 -8.49 -9.71 -7.28
C THR A 91 -9.47 -8.79 -6.55
N LEU A 92 -10.75 -9.17 -6.55
CA LEU A 92 -11.82 -8.34 -5.99
C LEU A 92 -11.78 -8.30 -4.47
N ASP A 93 -11.34 -9.37 -3.81
CA ASP A 93 -11.23 -9.43 -2.36
C ASP A 93 -10.11 -8.50 -1.88
N VAL A 94 -8.97 -8.48 -2.59
CA VAL A 94 -7.90 -7.52 -2.35
C VAL A 94 -8.37 -6.08 -2.58
N ALA A 95 -9.04 -5.79 -3.70
CA ALA A 95 -9.51 -4.44 -3.99
C ALA A 95 -10.52 -3.94 -2.93
N ARG A 96 -11.44 -4.81 -2.49
CA ARG A 96 -12.39 -4.51 -1.40
C ARG A 96 -11.67 -4.33 -0.06
N ALA A 97 -10.68 -5.16 0.25
CA ALA A 97 -9.88 -5.05 1.47
C ALA A 97 -9.16 -3.69 1.55
N ILE A 98 -8.55 -3.26 0.44
CA ILE A 98 -7.88 -1.95 0.32
C ILE A 98 -8.88 -0.81 0.50
N HIS A 99 -10.02 -0.85 -0.19
CA HIS A 99 -11.05 0.18 -0.09
C HIS A 99 -11.63 0.28 1.33
N ALA A 100 -12.01 -0.86 1.93
CA ALA A 100 -12.56 -0.93 3.27
C ALA A 100 -11.57 -0.47 4.36
N ALA A 101 -10.27 -0.58 4.09
CA ALA A 101 -9.21 -0.09 4.96
C ALA A 101 -8.98 1.44 4.87
N GLY A 102 -9.64 2.11 3.91
CA GLY A 102 -9.64 3.57 3.80
C GLY A 102 -8.62 4.15 2.81
N ALA A 103 -8.08 3.35 1.89
CA ALA A 103 -7.37 3.91 0.74
C ALA A 103 -8.36 4.62 -0.20
N GLN A 104 -7.93 5.76 -0.73
CA GLN A 104 -8.77 6.61 -1.58
C GLN A 104 -8.63 6.31 -3.08
N GLU A 105 -7.52 5.68 -3.48
CA GLU A 105 -7.25 5.31 -4.87
C GLU A 105 -6.61 3.92 -4.95
N ILE A 106 -6.97 3.16 -5.99
CA ILE A 106 -6.34 1.89 -6.33
C ILE A 106 -5.82 1.97 -7.76
N VAL A 107 -4.51 1.81 -7.91
CA VAL A 107 -3.84 1.69 -9.22
C VAL A 107 -3.61 0.22 -9.53
N VAL A 108 -4.11 -0.25 -10.66
CA VAL A 108 -3.90 -1.63 -11.14
C VAL A 108 -2.89 -1.62 -12.28
N HIS A 109 -1.83 -2.42 -12.15
CA HIS A 109 -0.91 -2.71 -13.25
C HIS A 109 -1.48 -3.77 -14.19
#